data_AF-A0A174ZN67-F1
#
_entry.id   AF-A0A174ZN67-F1
#
_cell.length_a   1.000
_cell.length_b   1.000
_cell.length_c   1.000
_cell.angle_alpha   90.00
_cell.angle_beta   90.00
_cell.angle_gamma   90.00
#
_symmetry.space_group_name_H-M   'P 1'
#
loop_
_entity.id
_entity.type
_entity.pdbx_description
1 polymer ?
#
loop_
_entity_poly.entity_id
_entity_poly.type
_entity_poly.pdbx_seq_one_letter_code
_entity_poly.pdbx_strand_id
1 'polypeptide(L)'
;MKFIYPAVFRKKEDGGYDAHFPDLECCEASGETLDDAIDNANEAARTWITVELEEEEPIFPHVSDLEDIELAEDEIVRNISVNIRFYEGWDE
;
A
#
# COMPACT_ATOMS: atom_id res chain seq x y z
N MET A 1 12.13 -8.21 5.25
CA MET A 1 11.60 -7.01 5.92
C MET A 1 10.08 -6.99 5.86
N LYS A 2 9.43 -6.45 6.88
CA LYS A 2 7.97 -6.31 6.94
C LYS A 2 7.65 -4.82 7.09
N PHE A 3 6.82 -4.30 6.20
CA PHE A 3 6.32 -2.93 6.22
C PHE A 3 4.80 -2.96 6.36
N ILE A 4 4.24 -1.99 7.06
CA ILE A 4 2.80 -1.88 7.26
C ILE A 4 2.45 -0.42 7.04
N TYR A 5 1.65 -0.15 6.01
CA TYR A 5 1.12 1.17 5.75
C TYR A 5 -0.41 1.10 5.66
N PRO A 6 -1.12 2.10 6.21
CA PRO A 6 -2.55 2.21 6.02
C PRO A 6 -2.86 2.54 4.56
N ALA A 7 -3.88 1.89 4.00
CA ALA A 7 -4.48 2.26 2.74
C ALA A 7 -5.95 2.60 2.96
N VAL A 8 -6.39 3.67 2.30
CA VAL A 8 -7.77 4.12 2.29
C VAL A 8 -8.43 3.60 1.04
N PHE A 9 -9.51 2.85 1.21
CA PHE A 9 -10.30 2.26 0.14
C PHE A 9 -11.61 3.02 0.01
N ARG A 10 -11.88 3.51 -1.18
CA ARG A 10 -13.09 4.22 -1.53
C ARG A 10 -13.90 3.42 -2.53
N LYS A 11 -15.19 3.26 -2.27
CA LYS A 11 -16.09 2.65 -3.24
C LYS A 11 -16.42 3.65 -4.36
N LYS A 12 -16.26 3.23 -5.62
CA LYS A 12 -16.67 3.98 -6.80
C LYS A 12 -18.17 3.85 -7.05
N GLU A 13 -18.74 4.84 -7.73
CA GLU A 13 -20.14 4.83 -8.16
C GLU A 13 -20.45 3.66 -9.11
N ASP A 14 -19.46 3.23 -9.90
CA ASP A 14 -19.57 2.09 -10.84
C ASP A 14 -19.48 0.72 -10.15
N GLY A 15 -19.24 0.68 -8.84
CA GLY A 15 -19.23 -0.53 -8.01
C GLY A 15 -17.84 -1.09 -7.68
N GLY A 16 -16.80 -0.66 -8.39
CA GLY A 16 -15.39 -0.97 -8.06
C GLY A 16 -14.87 -0.20 -6.84
N TYR A 17 -13.59 -0.38 -6.53
CA TYR A 17 -12.90 0.29 -5.44
C TYR A 17 -11.62 0.96 -5.95
N ASP A 18 -11.32 2.13 -5.40
CA ASP A 18 -10.00 2.75 -5.51
C ASP A 18 -9.34 2.70 -4.13
N ALA A 19 -8.02 2.59 -4.12
CA ALA A 19 -7.20 2.53 -2.95
C ALA A 19 -6.04 3.51 -3.09
N HIS A 20 -5.72 4.21 -2.01
CA HIS A 20 -4.53 5.06 -1.97
C HIS A 20 -3.86 4.96 -0.60
N PHE A 21 -2.55 5.17 -0.59
CA PHE A 21 -1.77 5.23 0.63
C PHE A 21 -1.49 6.70 0.96
N PRO A 22 -1.96 7.23 2.11
CA PRO A 22 -1.70 8.62 2.49
C PRO A 22 -0.21 8.89 2.74
N ASP A 23 0.53 7.86 3.17
CA ASP A 23 1.95 7.98 3.52
C ASP A 23 2.90 7.70 2.35
N LEU A 24 2.46 6.92 1.36
CA LEU A 24 3.28 6.53 0.21
C LEU A 24 2.94 7.39 -1.00
N GLU A 25 3.83 8.30 -1.36
CA GLU A 25 3.59 9.27 -2.44
C GLU A 25 3.29 8.57 -3.77
N CYS A 26 2.20 9.00 -4.43
CA CYS A 26 1.71 8.44 -5.69
C CYS A 26 1.46 6.91 -5.68
N CYS A 27 1.26 6.31 -4.49
CA CYS A 27 0.94 4.90 -4.37
C CYS A 27 -0.58 4.71 -4.33
N GLU A 28 -1.12 4.33 -5.48
CA GLU A 28 -2.55 4.16 -5.71
C GLU A 28 -2.80 2.80 -6.37
N ALA A 29 -3.98 2.25 -6.12
CA ALA A 29 -4.45 1.02 -6.74
C ALA A 29 -5.95 1.10 -6.97
N SER A 30 -6.47 0.23 -7.82
CA SER A 30 -7.91 0.12 -8.05
C SER A 30 -8.28 -1.32 -8.33
N GLY A 31 -9.53 -1.70 -8.09
CA GLY A 31 -10.00 -3.05 -8.37
C GLY A 31 -11.50 -3.11 -8.60
N GLU A 32 -11.95 -4.19 -9.23
CA GLU A 32 -13.38 -4.43 -9.50
C GLU A 32 -14.15 -4.78 -8.21
N THR A 33 -13.43 -5.32 -7.21
CA THR A 33 -13.96 -5.65 -5.89
C THR A 33 -13.02 -5.12 -4.81
N LEU A 34 -13.49 -5.10 -3.56
CA LEU A 34 -12.65 -4.69 -2.43
C LEU A 34 -11.42 -5.61 -2.29
N ASP A 35 -11.59 -6.91 -2.51
CA ASP A 35 -10.50 -7.90 -2.41
C ASP A 35 -9.45 -7.66 -3.51
N ASP A 36 -9.91 -7.41 -4.74
CA ASP A 36 -9.06 -7.07 -5.88
C ASP A 36 -8.28 -5.77 -5.64
N ALA A 37 -8.94 -4.73 -5.12
CA ALA A 37 -8.26 -3.50 -4.75
C ALA A 37 -7.24 -3.69 -3.61
N ILE A 38 -7.50 -4.59 -2.66
CA ILE A 38 -6.56 -4.91 -1.57
C ILE A 38 -5.32 -5.62 -2.11
N ASP A 39 -5.50 -6.58 -3.02
CA ASP A 39 -4.38 -7.30 -3.65
C ASP A 39 -3.52 -6.34 -4.48
N ASN A 40 -4.18 -5.53 -5.32
CA ASN A 40 -3.51 -4.50 -6.13
C ASN A 40 -2.81 -3.45 -5.27
N ALA A 41 -3.39 -3.05 -4.13
CA ALA A 41 -2.74 -2.15 -3.16
C ALA A 41 -1.51 -2.80 -2.51
N ASN A 42 -1.53 -4.11 -2.24
CA ASN A 42 -0.36 -4.83 -1.74
C ASN A 42 0.77 -4.82 -2.78
N GLU A 43 0.46 -5.09 -4.04
CA GLU A 43 1.44 -5.05 -5.13
C GLU A 43 2.00 -3.64 -5.37
N ALA A 44 1.14 -2.62 -5.33
CA ALA A 44 1.54 -1.22 -5.47
C ALA A 44 2.50 -0.80 -4.35
N ALA A 45 2.14 -1.05 -3.09
CA ALA A 45 3.01 -0.76 -1.94
C ALA A 45 4.31 -1.57 -1.98
N ARG A 46 4.25 -2.85 -2.39
CA ARG A 46 5.44 -3.69 -2.56
C ARG A 46 6.39 -3.10 -3.59
N THR A 47 5.86 -2.67 -4.73
CA THR A 47 6.65 -2.06 -5.80
C THR A 47 7.29 -0.77 -5.32
N TRP A 48 6.49 0.12 -4.69
CA TRP A 48 6.98 1.39 -4.14
C TRP A 48 8.14 1.17 -3.15
N ILE A 49 7.96 0.28 -2.18
CA ILE A 49 8.98 -0.01 -1.16
C ILE A 49 10.21 -0.67 -1.78
N THR A 50 10.03 -1.50 -2.82
CA THR A 50 11.16 -2.15 -3.51
C THR A 50 12.00 -1.11 -4.23
N VAL A 51 11.38 -0.16 -4.95
CA VAL A 51 12.09 0.93 -5.63
C VAL A 51 12.86 1.78 -4.61
N GLU A 52 12.23 2.15 -3.49
CA GLU A 52 12.90 2.92 -2.43
C GLU A 52 14.11 2.16 -1.85
N LEU A 53 14.02 0.82 -1.73
CA LEU A 53 15.11 -0.03 -1.27
C LEU A 53 16.27 -0.18 -2.27
N GLU A 54 16.06 0.15 -3.56
CA GLU A 54 17.10 0.12 -4.59
C GLU A 54 17.97 1.39 -4.59
N GLU A 55 17.52 2.46 -3.95
CA GLU A 55 18.28 3.70 -3.80
C GLU A 55 19.47 3.54 -2.83
N GLU A 56 20.52 4.35 -3.00
CA GLU A 56 21.73 4.30 -2.15
C GLU A 56 21.43 4.57 -0.66
N GLU A 57 20.44 5.41 -0.39
CA GLU A 57 19.95 5.75 0.94
C GLU A 57 18.41 5.70 0.96
N PRO A 58 17.80 4.56 1.33
CA PRO A 58 16.34 4.42 1.33
C PRO A 58 15.68 5.30 2.40
N ILE A 59 14.67 6.08 2.02
CA ILE A 59 13.90 6.97 2.88
C ILE A 59 12.45 6.50 2.94
N PHE A 60 12.07 5.89 4.06
CA PHE A 60 10.68 5.50 4.30
C PHE A 60 9.90 6.62 4.98
N PRO A 61 8.71 6.97 4.46
CA PRO A 61 7.84 7.95 5.10
C PRO A 61 7.33 7.43 6.45
N HIS A 62 6.88 8.37 7.28
CA HIS A 62 6.25 8.02 8.56
C HIS A 62 4.92 7.29 8.29
N VAL A 63 4.61 6.28 9.10
CA VAL A 63 3.34 5.55 9.04
C VAL A 63 2.30 6.32 9.85
N SER A 64 1.24 6.80 9.21
CA SER A 64 0.14 7.44 9.92
C SER A 64 -0.63 6.43 10.78
N ASP A 65 -1.05 6.86 11.97
CA ASP A 65 -1.95 6.08 12.80
C ASP A 65 -3.35 6.05 12.16
N LEU A 66 -4.06 4.92 12.31
CA LEU A 66 -5.39 4.76 11.71
C LEU A 66 -6.41 5.79 12.25
N GLU A 67 -6.19 6.30 13.46
CA GLU A 67 -7.06 7.28 14.11
C GLU A 67 -6.87 8.71 13.58
N ASP A 68 -5.69 9.01 13.01
CA ASP A 68 -5.37 10.32 12.42
C ASP A 68 -5.81 10.43 10.96
N ILE A 69 -6.26 9.33 10.35
CA ILE A 69 -6.73 9.31 8.97
C ILE A 69 -8.21 9.72 8.93
N GLU A 70 -8.48 10.90 8.39
CA GLU A 70 -9.84 11.36 8.12
C GLU A 70 -10.46 10.56 6.97
N LEU A 71 -11.59 9.91 7.23
CA LEU A 71 -12.32 9.10 6.26
C LEU A 71 -13.67 9.73 5.92
N ALA A 72 -14.03 9.73 4.64
CA ALA A 72 -15.38 10.03 4.19
C ALA A 72 -16.36 8.88 4.51
N GLU A 73 -17.67 9.13 4.37
CA GLU A 73 -18.73 8.16 4.72
C GLU A 73 -18.65 6.82 3.96
N ASP A 74 -18.05 6.81 2.75
CA ASP A 74 -17.88 5.63 1.89
C ASP A 74 -16.42 5.14 1.81
N GLU A 75 -15.59 5.53 2.78
CA GLU A 75 -14.17 5.17 2.85
C GLU A 75 -13.90 4.24 4.03
N ILE A 76 -13.02 3.27 3.81
CA ILE A 76 -12.53 2.38 4.86
C ILE A 76 -11.00 2.39 4.85
N VAL A 77 -10.41 2.41 6.03
CA VAL A 77 -8.95 2.26 6.18
C VAL A 77 -8.59 0.82 6.55
N ARG A 78 -7.53 0.30 5.93
CA ARG A 78 -6.97 -1.03 6.24
C ARG A 78 -5.45 -0.96 6.23
N ASN A 79 -4.83 -1.63 7.20
CA ASN A 79 -3.39 -1.84 7.18
C ASN A 79 -3.00 -2.89 6.14
N ILE A 80 -2.13 -2.50 5.21
CA ILE A 80 -1.55 -3.39 4.20
C ILE A 80 -0.16 -3.80 4.68
N SER A 81 0.00 -5.09 4.95
CA SER A 81 1.26 -5.67 5.37
C SER A 81 2.02 -6.19 4.15
N VAL A 82 3.13 -5.55 3.82
CA VAL A 82 4.04 -5.97 2.74
C VAL A 82 5.23 -6.73 3.35
N ASN A 83 5.48 -7.94 2.86
CA ASN A 83 6.67 -8.71 3.21
C ASN A 83 7.62 -8.75 2.03
N ILE A 84 8.79 -8.12 2.17
CA ILE A 84 9.86 -8.18 1.18
C ILE A 84 10.92 -9.15 1.69
N ARG A 85 11.22 -10.18 0.91
CA ARG A 85 12.33 -11.09 1.17
C ARG A 85 13.43 -10.77 0.17
N PHE A 86 14.57 -10.30 0.66
CA PHE A 86 15.80 -10.30 -0.12
C PHE A 86 16.27 -11.74 -0.18
N TYR A 87 16.14 -12.38 -1.35
CA TYR A 87 16.96 -13.53 -1.65
C TYR A 87 18.30 -12.99 -2.14
N GLU A 88 19.18 -12.61 -1.21
CA GLU A 88 20.61 -12.59 -1.51
C GLU A 88 21.03 -14.06 -1.74
N GLY A 89 21.43 -14.36 -2.98
CA GLY A 89 22.22 -15.52 -3.39
C GLY A 89 21.95 -16.85 -2.67
N TRP A 90 21.14 -17.72 -3.27
CA TRP A 90 21.29 -19.17 -3.12
C TRP A 90 21.09 -19.84 -4.48
N ASP A 91 22.11 -19.72 -5.31
CA ASP A 91 22.51 -20.72 -6.31
C ASP A 91 24.01 -20.45 -6.58
N GLU A 92 24.84 -20.84 -5.61
CA GLU A 92 26.23 -21.26 -5.88
C GLU A 92 26.21 -22.70 -6.41
#